data_AF-A0A8B7NTQ0-F1
#
_entry.id   AF-A0A8B7NTQ0-F1
#
_cell.length_a   1.000
_cell.length_b   1.000
_cell.length_c   1.000
_cell.angle_alpha   90.00
_cell.angle_beta   90.00
_cell.angle_gamma   90.00
#
_symmetry.space_group_name_H-M   'P 1'
#
loop_
_entity.id
_entity.type
_entity.pdbx_description
1 polymer ?
#
loop_
_entity_poly.entity_id
_entity_poly.type
_entity_poly.pdbx_seq_one_letter_code
_entity_poly.pdbx_strand_id
1 'polypeptide(L)'
;MSRKVFEKEKNMQRTLMDHKLAVSLLLLAFLYPITGVTGYSWDPGPYSNSADASLMSCSPEKQADVLSKCNNDLCEVTRVVTTLPNGEQLCSYCIFNILPEPEFEEDESFVALKFVKEDLPACTTCKTEKYLLDFAGKVVRGPEICTETIKTSAPSAVEFHASFEAAQGIAMSWETPHTACPISRYQISHSVLDLNDPLQTKTIQSINLDSHYSNYILDNVKHNSLYEVCMTAVAVGEESGPETCKSILIPKLGVEQLEAKIEADQGIKVSWHLPKTLSDLIHYDISYTQKDLGNSDQPKTVKIFRVESSYSTHVLSDVQPNSSYEICVFALLENSSGGKTCTSIETPNESHGRSFVGNKGNYGQFLD
;
A
#
# COMPACT_ATOMS: atom_id res chain seq x y z
N MET A 1 22.02 -1.93 -51.82
CA MET A 1 20.61 -1.82 -52.25
C MET A 1 19.64 -2.07 -51.08
N SER A 2 19.86 -1.47 -49.90
CA SER A 2 18.97 -1.60 -48.72
C SER A 2 19.10 -0.41 -47.77
N ARG A 3 18.80 0.80 -48.28
CA ARG A 3 18.58 1.99 -47.42
C ARG A 3 17.46 2.90 -47.93
N LYS A 4 17.07 2.79 -49.22
CA LYS A 4 15.96 3.56 -49.81
C LYS A 4 14.58 2.89 -49.71
N VAL A 5 14.49 1.67 -49.18
CA VAL A 5 13.21 0.95 -49.01
C VAL A 5 12.61 1.19 -47.61
N PHE A 6 13.45 1.34 -46.58
CA PHE A 6 13.00 1.58 -45.21
C PHE A 6 12.46 3.00 -44.94
N GLU A 7 12.76 3.95 -45.81
CA GLU A 7 12.34 5.35 -45.65
C GLU A 7 10.95 5.61 -46.28
N LYS A 8 10.50 4.72 -47.18
CA LYS A 8 9.17 4.80 -47.82
C LYS A 8 8.06 4.17 -46.96
N GLU A 9 8.41 3.22 -46.10
CA GLU A 9 7.48 2.55 -45.18
C GLU A 9 7.21 3.39 -43.92
N LYS A 10 8.17 4.23 -43.51
CA LYS A 10 8.02 5.16 -42.37
C LYS A 10 7.15 6.39 -42.69
N ASN A 11 6.98 6.74 -43.97
CA ASN A 11 6.13 7.86 -44.40
C ASN A 11 4.68 7.47 -44.72
N MET A 12 4.38 6.18 -44.86
CA MET A 12 3.02 5.68 -45.09
C MET A 12 2.28 5.32 -43.78
N GLN A 13 3.01 5.07 -42.68
CA GLN A 13 2.40 4.97 -41.34
C GLN A 13 2.13 6.32 -40.66
N ARG A 14 2.74 7.42 -41.14
CA ARG A 14 2.46 8.78 -40.63
C ARG A 14 1.17 9.38 -41.18
N THR A 15 0.73 8.98 -42.37
CA THR A 15 -0.50 9.47 -43.00
C THR A 15 -1.75 8.64 -42.68
N LEU A 16 -1.60 7.50 -41.99
CA LEU A 16 -2.74 6.67 -41.55
C LEU A 16 -3.16 6.95 -40.09
N MET A 17 -2.41 7.77 -39.35
CA MET A 17 -2.76 8.21 -37.99
C MET A 17 -3.51 9.55 -37.92
N ASP A 18 -3.53 10.34 -39.01
CA ASP A 18 -4.22 11.64 -39.03
C ASP A 18 -5.74 11.57 -39.29
N HIS A 19 -6.31 10.39 -39.56
CA HIS A 19 -7.76 10.22 -39.73
C HIS A 19 -8.46 9.42 -38.62
N LYS A 20 -7.73 9.02 -37.55
CA LYS A 20 -8.33 8.36 -36.38
C LYS A 20 -8.33 9.22 -35.10
N LEU A 21 -7.87 10.46 -35.19
CA LEU A 21 -7.80 11.42 -34.08
C LEU A 21 -8.89 12.51 -34.12
N ALA A 22 -9.87 12.41 -35.03
CA ALA A 22 -10.96 13.38 -35.17
C ALA A 22 -12.31 12.94 -34.57
N VAL A 23 -12.40 11.79 -33.89
CA VAL A 23 -13.67 11.25 -33.36
C VAL A 23 -13.61 10.93 -31.85
N SER A 24 -12.58 11.37 -31.13
CA SER A 24 -12.46 11.04 -29.69
C SER A 24 -11.87 12.18 -28.86
N LEU A 25 -12.46 13.37 -28.97
CA LEU A 25 -12.15 14.53 -28.12
C LEU A 25 -13.39 15.42 -28.00
N LEU A 26 -14.35 14.97 -27.19
CA LEU A 26 -15.40 15.82 -26.62
C LEU A 26 -15.61 15.39 -25.17
N LEU A 27 -14.53 15.42 -24.38
CA LEU A 27 -14.57 15.30 -22.93
C LEU A 27 -13.39 16.08 -22.35
N LEU A 28 -13.75 16.99 -21.44
CA LEU A 28 -12.95 17.75 -20.47
C LEU A 28 -12.23 19.02 -20.97
N ALA A 29 -12.81 20.20 -20.66
CA ALA A 29 -12.36 21.07 -19.56
C ALA A 29 -12.71 22.55 -19.82
N PHE A 30 -13.55 23.13 -18.96
CA PHE A 30 -13.48 24.57 -18.65
C PHE A 30 -13.46 24.73 -17.13
N LEU A 31 -12.25 24.78 -16.57
CA LEU A 31 -11.95 25.39 -15.29
C LEU A 31 -10.75 26.30 -15.53
N TYR A 32 -10.94 27.62 -15.51
CA TYR A 32 -9.97 28.61 -15.01
C TYR A 32 -10.73 29.91 -14.65
N PRO A 33 -10.22 30.71 -13.70
CA PRO A 33 -10.97 31.68 -12.93
C PRO A 33 -10.97 33.06 -13.60
N ILE A 34 -12.05 33.81 -13.41
CA ILE A 34 -12.08 35.25 -13.70
C ILE A 34 -12.19 35.98 -12.36
N THR A 35 -11.10 36.65 -11.99
CA THR A 35 -11.08 37.65 -10.93
C THR A 35 -11.78 38.92 -11.41
N GLY A 36 -12.78 39.35 -10.64
CA GLY A 36 -13.10 40.75 -10.39
C GLY A 36 -14.06 41.44 -11.35
N VAL A 37 -15.37 41.45 -11.01
CA VAL A 37 -16.25 42.62 -11.14
C VAL A 37 -17.28 42.60 -10.00
N THR A 38 -17.52 43.80 -9.49
CA THR A 38 -18.40 44.29 -8.41
C THR A 38 -19.73 43.57 -8.16
N GLY A 39 -20.03 43.40 -6.87
CA GLY A 39 -21.22 42.73 -6.36
C GLY A 39 -22.54 43.36 -6.80
N TYR A 40 -23.44 42.48 -7.22
CA TYR A 40 -24.87 42.67 -7.10
C TYR A 40 -25.39 41.64 -6.10
N SER A 41 -25.88 42.14 -4.98
CA SER A 41 -26.68 41.39 -4.01
C SER A 41 -27.96 40.95 -4.70
N TRP A 42 -28.06 39.66 -5.03
CA TRP A 42 -29.33 39.03 -5.34
C TRP A 42 -29.80 38.33 -4.07
N ASP A 43 -30.84 38.90 -3.45
CA ASP A 43 -31.62 38.20 -2.44
C ASP A 43 -32.19 36.91 -3.07
N PRO A 44 -31.96 35.73 -2.49
CA PRO A 44 -32.59 34.51 -2.97
C PRO A 44 -34.05 34.52 -2.53
N GLY A 45 -34.95 34.79 -3.48
CA GLY A 45 -36.38 34.52 -3.31
C GLY A 45 -36.64 33.01 -3.11
N PRO A 46 -37.84 32.65 -2.61
CA PRO A 46 -38.12 31.29 -2.16
C PRO A 46 -38.44 30.38 -3.34
N TYR A 47 -37.41 29.94 -4.07
CA TYR A 47 -37.52 28.73 -4.90
C TYR A 47 -37.19 27.54 -4.01
N SER A 48 -38.22 26.81 -3.59
CA SER A 48 -38.05 25.45 -3.13
C SER A 48 -37.51 24.64 -4.31
N ASN A 49 -36.26 24.18 -4.21
CA ASN A 49 -35.60 23.32 -5.19
C ASN A 49 -36.20 21.89 -5.19
N SER A 50 -37.50 21.76 -5.41
CA SER A 50 -38.06 20.48 -5.85
C SER A 50 -38.21 20.58 -7.36
N ALA A 51 -37.31 19.96 -8.12
CA ALA A 51 -37.53 19.75 -9.54
C ALA A 51 -38.91 19.11 -9.71
N ASP A 52 -39.78 19.73 -10.51
CA ASP A 52 -41.13 19.22 -10.74
C ASP A 52 -41.00 17.82 -11.36
N ALA A 53 -41.38 16.79 -10.61
CA ALA A 53 -41.23 15.39 -11.03
C ALA A 53 -41.98 15.09 -12.34
N SER A 54 -42.97 15.92 -12.71
CA SER A 54 -43.66 15.82 -13.99
C SER A 54 -42.76 16.09 -15.20
N LEU A 55 -41.67 16.85 -15.03
CA LEU A 55 -40.72 17.16 -16.10
C LEU A 55 -39.89 15.94 -16.52
N MET A 56 -39.58 15.03 -15.59
CA MET A 56 -38.75 13.85 -15.83
C MET A 56 -39.57 12.58 -16.10
N SER A 57 -40.79 12.74 -16.63
CA SER A 57 -41.72 11.65 -16.89
C SER A 57 -41.35 10.84 -18.13
N CYS A 58 -41.49 9.52 -18.04
CA CYS A 58 -41.38 8.60 -19.18
C CYS A 58 -42.68 8.49 -20.00
N SER A 59 -43.65 9.40 -19.81
CA SER A 59 -44.95 9.29 -20.46
C SER A 59 -44.88 9.55 -21.98
N PRO A 60 -45.76 8.91 -22.77
CA PRO A 60 -45.87 9.19 -24.20
C PRO A 60 -46.19 10.66 -24.50
N GLU A 61 -46.91 11.34 -23.60
CA GLU A 61 -47.28 12.75 -23.72
C GLU A 61 -46.03 13.65 -23.66
N LYS A 62 -45.14 13.41 -22.69
CA LYS A 62 -43.88 14.16 -22.59
C LYS A 62 -42.97 13.87 -23.79
N GLN A 63 -42.93 12.62 -24.25
CA GLN A 63 -42.18 12.27 -25.44
C GLN A 63 -42.70 13.00 -26.70
N ALA A 64 -44.02 13.06 -26.88
CA ALA A 64 -44.66 13.76 -28.00
C ALA A 64 -44.43 15.27 -27.93
N ASP A 65 -44.47 15.87 -26.73
CA ASP A 65 -44.12 17.29 -26.50
C ASP A 65 -42.69 17.59 -26.97
N VAL A 66 -41.70 16.79 -26.54
CA VAL A 66 -40.30 16.98 -26.96
C VAL A 66 -40.12 16.77 -28.46
N LEU A 67 -40.73 15.74 -29.05
CA LEU A 67 -40.66 15.49 -30.49
C LEU A 67 -41.28 16.65 -31.30
N SER A 68 -42.29 17.34 -30.76
CA SER A 68 -42.89 18.50 -31.43
C SER A 68 -41.97 19.72 -31.52
N LYS A 69 -40.92 19.78 -30.68
CA LYS A 69 -39.90 20.83 -30.70
C LYS A 69 -38.87 20.63 -31.82
N CYS A 70 -38.86 19.48 -32.49
CA CYS A 70 -38.02 19.23 -33.65
C CYS A 70 -38.48 20.07 -34.85
N ASN A 71 -37.63 20.99 -35.29
CA ASN A 71 -37.95 21.94 -36.36
C ASN A 71 -37.71 21.39 -37.78
N ASN A 72 -37.15 20.19 -37.94
CA ASN A 72 -36.86 19.58 -39.25
C ASN A 72 -36.75 18.05 -39.21
N ASP A 73 -36.77 17.42 -40.39
CA ASP A 73 -36.68 15.97 -40.58
C ASP A 73 -35.29 15.38 -40.24
N LEU A 74 -34.30 16.22 -39.94
CA LEU A 74 -32.94 15.84 -39.54
C LEU A 74 -32.69 16.08 -38.04
N CYS A 75 -33.76 16.23 -37.27
CA CYS A 75 -33.71 16.30 -35.82
C CYS A 75 -33.50 14.92 -35.22
N GLU A 76 -32.49 14.77 -34.37
CA GLU A 76 -32.25 13.56 -33.60
C GLU A 76 -32.63 13.78 -32.14
N VAL A 77 -33.57 12.98 -31.63
CA VAL A 77 -33.97 13.03 -30.21
C VAL A 77 -33.37 11.84 -29.48
N THR A 78 -32.59 12.11 -28.45
CA THR A 78 -32.08 11.08 -27.54
C THR A 78 -32.90 11.08 -26.27
N ARG A 79 -33.56 9.96 -25.97
CA ARG A 79 -34.18 9.71 -24.68
C ARG A 79 -33.17 9.07 -23.73
N VAL A 80 -33.04 9.62 -22.55
CA VAL A 80 -32.13 9.20 -21.49
C VAL A 80 -32.97 8.71 -20.32
N VAL A 81 -32.87 7.43 -19.99
CA VAL A 81 -33.57 6.82 -18.86
C VAL A 81 -32.57 6.54 -17.76
N THR A 82 -32.68 7.24 -16.63
CA THR A 82 -31.82 7.06 -15.46
C THR A 82 -32.58 6.28 -14.41
N THR A 83 -32.06 5.11 -14.03
CA THR A 83 -32.54 4.33 -12.89
C THR A 83 -31.71 4.68 -11.66
N LEU A 84 -32.38 5.21 -10.64
CA LEU A 84 -31.83 5.52 -9.32
C LEU A 84 -31.68 4.24 -8.47
N PRO A 85 -30.89 4.24 -7.37
CA PRO A 85 -30.71 3.06 -6.52
C PRO A 85 -32.00 2.53 -5.88
N ASN A 86 -32.98 3.40 -5.65
CA ASN A 86 -34.31 3.03 -5.14
C ASN A 86 -35.17 2.32 -6.20
N GLY A 87 -34.68 2.17 -7.44
CA GLY A 87 -35.40 1.59 -8.57
C GLY A 87 -36.27 2.59 -9.35
N GLU A 88 -36.33 3.85 -8.92
CA GLU A 88 -37.07 4.91 -9.61
C GLU A 88 -36.42 5.22 -10.96
N GLN A 89 -37.25 5.41 -11.98
CA GLN A 89 -36.81 5.74 -13.33
C GLN A 89 -37.18 7.17 -13.66
N LEU A 90 -36.17 7.95 -14.04
CA LEU A 90 -36.30 9.32 -14.50
C LEU A 90 -35.99 9.36 -16.00
N CYS A 91 -36.91 9.89 -16.79
CA CYS A 91 -36.72 10.08 -18.22
C CYS A 91 -36.41 11.54 -18.54
N SER A 92 -35.42 11.74 -19.38
CA SER A 92 -35.09 13.05 -19.92
C SER A 92 -34.73 12.96 -21.40
N TYR A 93 -34.65 14.11 -22.05
CA TYR A 93 -34.49 14.18 -23.49
C TYR A 93 -33.45 15.22 -23.90
N CYS A 94 -32.65 14.90 -24.91
CA CYS A 94 -31.79 15.85 -25.59
C CYS A 94 -32.19 15.91 -27.07
N ILE A 95 -32.18 17.11 -27.63
CA ILE A 95 -32.51 17.36 -29.02
C ILE A 95 -31.23 17.79 -29.73
N PHE A 96 -30.92 17.15 -30.85
CA PHE A 96 -29.81 17.53 -31.71
C PHE A 96 -30.34 17.90 -33.09
N ASN A 97 -30.30 19.20 -33.40
CA ASN A 97 -30.75 19.75 -34.68
C ASN A 97 -29.55 19.84 -35.62
N ILE A 98 -29.54 19.11 -36.74
CA ILE A 98 -28.37 19.04 -37.64
C ILE A 98 -28.26 20.25 -38.58
N LEU A 99 -29.37 20.94 -38.88
CA LEU A 99 -29.44 22.08 -39.80
C LEU A 99 -30.27 23.24 -39.22
N PRO A 100 -29.96 24.50 -39.56
CA PRO A 100 -28.92 24.96 -40.49
C PRO A 100 -27.49 24.93 -39.93
N GLU A 101 -27.34 24.90 -38.60
CA GLU A 101 -26.09 24.64 -37.90
C GLU A 101 -26.35 23.60 -36.81
N PRO A 102 -25.40 22.69 -36.53
CA PRO A 102 -25.58 21.66 -35.51
C PRO A 102 -25.76 22.32 -34.13
N GLU A 103 -26.98 22.29 -33.61
CA GLU A 103 -27.32 22.83 -32.30
C GLU A 103 -27.77 21.70 -31.38
N PHE A 104 -27.15 21.66 -30.20
CA PHE A 104 -27.52 20.74 -29.13
C PHE A 104 -28.37 21.49 -28.11
N GLU A 105 -29.62 21.07 -27.96
CA GLU A 105 -30.58 21.66 -27.05
C GLU A 105 -30.94 20.65 -25.96
N GLU A 106 -30.73 21.04 -24.70
CA GLU A 106 -31.14 20.25 -23.55
C GLU A 106 -32.59 20.59 -23.22
N ASP A 107 -33.48 19.60 -23.25
CA ASP A 107 -34.84 19.80 -22.75
C ASP A 107 -34.78 20.06 -21.23
N GLU A 108 -35.77 20.78 -20.72
CA GLU A 108 -35.91 21.06 -19.29
C GLU A 108 -35.87 19.78 -18.44
N SER A 109 -36.35 18.65 -18.97
CA SER A 109 -36.24 17.33 -18.33
C SER A 109 -34.79 16.87 -18.13
N PHE A 110 -33.88 17.19 -19.07
CA PHE A 110 -32.47 16.81 -18.98
C PHE A 110 -31.71 17.72 -18.02
N VAL A 111 -32.05 19.01 -18.01
CA VAL A 111 -31.54 19.96 -17.01
C VAL A 111 -32.02 19.56 -15.61
N ALA A 112 -33.30 19.22 -15.44
CA ALA A 112 -33.85 18.72 -14.17
C ALA A 112 -33.15 17.43 -13.70
N LEU A 113 -32.87 16.49 -14.62
CA LEU A 113 -32.14 15.27 -14.29
C LEU A 113 -30.73 15.56 -13.77
N LYS A 114 -30.03 16.55 -14.33
CA LYS A 114 -28.71 16.96 -13.82
C LYS A 114 -28.80 17.46 -12.38
N PHE A 115 -29.77 18.33 -12.08
CA PHE A 115 -29.99 18.82 -10.72
C PHE A 115 -30.32 17.70 -9.74
N VAL A 116 -31.21 16.77 -10.12
CA VAL A 116 -31.50 15.60 -9.26
C VAL A 116 -30.23 14.80 -8.99
N LYS A 117 -29.38 14.57 -10.00
CA LYS A 117 -28.11 13.85 -9.82
C LYS A 117 -27.12 14.59 -8.92
N GLU A 118 -27.10 15.93 -8.94
CA GLU A 118 -26.26 16.75 -8.05
C GLU A 118 -26.70 16.66 -6.58
N ASP A 119 -28.00 16.50 -6.33
CA ASP A 119 -28.58 16.36 -4.99
C ASP A 119 -28.55 14.92 -4.45
N LEU A 120 -28.14 13.93 -5.26
CA LEU A 120 -28.03 12.56 -4.78
C LEU A 120 -26.90 12.42 -3.75
N PRO A 121 -27.06 11.54 -2.75
CA PRO A 121 -25.97 11.21 -1.84
C PRO A 121 -24.74 10.77 -2.62
N ALA A 122 -23.57 11.15 -2.12
CA ALA A 122 -22.29 10.68 -2.64
C ALA A 122 -22.29 9.15 -2.84
N CYS A 123 -21.50 8.67 -3.80
CA CYS A 123 -21.27 7.24 -4.06
C CYS A 123 -22.52 6.49 -4.55
N THR A 124 -23.61 7.22 -4.81
CA THR A 124 -24.79 6.70 -5.45
C THR A 124 -24.45 6.29 -6.87
N THR A 125 -24.66 5.02 -7.18
CA THR A 125 -24.51 4.50 -8.55
C THR A 125 -25.85 4.59 -9.28
N CYS A 126 -25.88 5.37 -10.36
CA CYS A 126 -27.01 5.49 -11.27
C CYS A 126 -26.74 4.68 -12.53
N LYS A 127 -27.75 3.95 -13.00
CA LYS A 127 -27.70 3.29 -14.31
C LYS A 127 -28.44 4.16 -15.31
N THR A 128 -27.75 4.64 -16.34
CA THR A 128 -28.33 5.45 -17.41
C THR A 128 -28.39 4.64 -18.70
N GLU A 129 -29.54 4.65 -19.36
CA GLU A 129 -29.77 4.01 -20.65
C GLU A 129 -30.13 5.08 -21.69
N LYS A 130 -29.39 5.15 -22.79
CA LYS A 130 -29.62 6.11 -23.87
C LYS A 130 -30.26 5.43 -25.08
N TYR A 131 -31.30 6.05 -25.61
CA TYR A 131 -32.07 5.59 -26.75
C TYR A 131 -32.20 6.71 -27.79
N LEU A 132 -31.81 6.45 -29.03
CA LEU A 132 -32.09 7.35 -30.15
C LEU A 132 -33.50 7.08 -30.66
N LEU A 133 -34.31 8.13 -30.84
CA LEU A 133 -35.67 8.07 -31.33
C LEU A 133 -35.77 8.64 -32.76
N ASP A 134 -36.69 8.12 -33.57
CA ASP A 134 -37.14 8.77 -34.80
C ASP A 134 -38.24 9.82 -34.53
N PHE A 135 -38.67 10.53 -35.58
CA PHE A 135 -39.74 11.54 -35.53
C PHE A 135 -41.11 10.97 -35.10
N ALA A 136 -41.32 9.65 -35.21
CA ALA A 136 -42.52 8.99 -34.73
C ALA A 136 -42.39 8.55 -33.25
N GLY A 137 -41.25 8.85 -32.62
CA GLY A 137 -40.95 8.48 -31.24
C GLY A 137 -40.56 7.01 -31.05
N LYS A 138 -40.26 6.30 -32.14
CA LYS A 138 -39.82 4.91 -32.08
C LYS A 138 -38.31 4.87 -31.88
N VAL A 139 -37.86 3.94 -31.04
CA VAL A 139 -36.43 3.70 -30.81
C VAL A 139 -35.79 3.17 -32.09
N VAL A 140 -34.80 3.90 -32.61
CA VAL A 140 -33.99 3.51 -33.77
C VAL A 140 -32.62 2.95 -33.37
N ARG A 141 -32.11 3.31 -32.17
CA ARG A 141 -30.84 2.81 -31.63
C ARG A 141 -30.86 2.78 -30.09
N GLY A 142 -30.20 1.81 -29.47
CA GLY A 142 -30.06 1.67 -28.02
C GLY A 142 -30.60 0.35 -27.46
N PRO A 143 -30.51 0.09 -26.14
CA PRO A 143 -29.90 0.98 -25.14
C PRO A 143 -28.37 0.98 -25.19
N GLU A 144 -27.78 2.17 -25.14
CA GLU A 144 -26.41 2.33 -24.68
C GLU A 144 -26.43 2.48 -23.15
N ILE A 145 -25.78 1.56 -22.43
CA ILE A 145 -25.81 1.50 -20.97
C ILE A 145 -24.55 2.16 -20.42
N CYS A 146 -24.73 3.20 -19.61
CA CYS A 146 -23.66 3.85 -18.85
C CYS A 146 -23.96 3.72 -17.36
N THR A 147 -22.97 3.34 -16.57
CA THR A 147 -23.06 3.37 -15.11
C THR A 147 -22.21 4.53 -14.62
N GLU A 148 -22.82 5.40 -13.81
CA GLU A 148 -22.18 6.59 -13.27
C GLU A 148 -22.32 6.56 -11.76
N THR A 149 -21.22 6.74 -11.04
CA THR A 149 -21.24 6.91 -9.59
C THR A 149 -21.02 8.38 -9.27
N ILE A 150 -21.91 8.96 -8.47
CA ILE A 150 -21.79 10.36 -8.02
C ILE A 150 -20.50 10.50 -7.23
N LYS A 151 -19.57 11.28 -7.78
CA LYS A 151 -18.24 11.51 -7.18
C LYS A 151 -18.39 12.36 -5.91
N THR A 152 -17.51 12.14 -4.93
CA THR A 152 -17.36 13.02 -3.78
C THR A 152 -15.89 13.40 -3.62
N SER A 153 -15.56 14.04 -2.50
CA SER A 153 -14.17 14.26 -2.10
C SER A 153 -13.52 12.93 -1.70
N ALA A 154 -12.30 12.71 -2.19
CA ALA A 154 -11.49 11.56 -1.83
C ALA A 154 -11.38 11.35 -0.30
N PRO A 155 -11.16 10.10 0.17
CA PRO A 155 -11.01 9.82 1.60
C PRO A 155 -9.91 10.67 2.25
N SER A 156 -10.07 10.94 3.55
CA SER A 156 -8.99 11.56 4.33
C SER A 156 -7.74 10.69 4.37
N ALA A 157 -6.61 11.29 4.75
CA ALA A 157 -5.39 10.54 5.03
C ALA A 157 -5.65 9.45 6.08
N VAL A 158 -5.04 8.28 5.86
CA VAL A 158 -5.16 7.15 6.76
C VAL A 158 -4.25 7.37 7.97
N GLU A 159 -4.79 7.25 9.18
CA GLU A 159 -3.95 7.16 10.36
C GLU A 159 -3.22 5.83 10.35
N PHE A 160 -1.95 5.88 9.95
CA PHE A 160 -1.16 4.71 9.60
C PHE A 160 0.02 4.54 10.57
N HIS A 161 0.05 3.40 11.25
CA HIS A 161 1.13 2.98 12.12
C HIS A 161 1.90 1.83 11.48
N ALA A 162 3.23 1.92 11.53
CA ALA A 162 4.11 0.88 11.06
C ALA A 162 5.31 0.76 11.99
N SER A 163 5.71 -0.46 12.32
CA SER A 163 6.86 -0.75 13.17
C SER A 163 7.49 -2.08 12.81
N PHE A 164 8.81 -2.20 13.01
CA PHE A 164 9.50 -3.46 12.87
C PHE A 164 9.37 -4.31 14.13
N GLU A 165 8.99 -5.57 13.94
CA GLU A 165 8.95 -6.62 14.95
C GLU A 165 9.87 -7.77 14.54
N ALA A 166 10.93 -8.02 15.31
CA ALA A 166 11.98 -8.98 14.96
C ALA A 166 11.45 -10.39 14.63
N ALA A 167 10.35 -10.80 15.24
CA ALA A 167 9.76 -12.12 15.05
C ALA A 167 8.82 -12.24 13.86
N GLN A 168 8.36 -11.13 13.27
CA GLN A 168 7.24 -11.12 12.31
C GLN A 168 7.56 -10.32 11.03
N GLY A 169 8.40 -9.29 11.10
CA GLY A 169 8.68 -8.38 9.99
C GLY A 169 8.20 -6.96 10.28
N ILE A 170 7.62 -6.27 9.30
CA ILE A 170 7.03 -4.94 9.51
C ILE A 170 5.53 -5.11 9.76
N ALA A 171 5.12 -4.89 11.00
CA ALA A 171 3.71 -4.85 11.39
C ALA A 171 3.14 -3.48 11.07
N MET A 172 1.97 -3.48 10.42
CA MET A 172 1.23 -2.29 10.01
C MET A 172 -0.20 -2.36 10.51
N SER A 173 -0.72 -1.23 10.98
CA SER A 173 -2.10 -1.09 11.42
C SER A 173 -2.63 0.29 11.10
N TRP A 174 -3.92 0.37 10.83
CA TRP A 174 -4.59 1.63 10.50
C TRP A 174 -6.04 1.64 10.93
N GLU A 175 -6.57 2.86 11.05
CA GLU A 175 -8.00 3.09 11.20
C GLU A 175 -8.66 3.37 9.85
N THR A 176 -9.92 2.97 9.71
CA THR A 176 -10.69 3.28 8.50
C THR A 176 -10.90 4.79 8.44
N PRO A 177 -10.44 5.47 7.37
CA PRO A 177 -10.55 6.92 7.29
C PRO A 177 -12.01 7.34 7.21
N HIS A 178 -12.31 8.54 7.68
CA HIS A 178 -13.63 9.14 7.49
C HIS A 178 -13.81 9.47 6.01
N THR A 179 -14.88 8.96 5.42
CA THR A 179 -15.24 9.22 4.03
C THR A 179 -16.76 9.14 3.89
N ALA A 180 -17.30 9.91 2.94
CA ALA A 180 -18.71 9.82 2.56
C ALA A 180 -18.99 8.52 1.80
N CYS A 181 -17.96 7.89 1.21
CA CYS A 181 -18.06 6.64 0.48
C CYS A 181 -17.53 5.44 1.27
N PRO A 182 -18.07 4.23 1.04
CA PRO A 182 -17.42 3.02 1.52
C PRO A 182 -16.03 2.90 0.91
N ILE A 183 -15.05 2.50 1.73
CA ILE A 183 -13.75 2.08 1.22
C ILE A 183 -13.94 0.80 0.43
N SER A 184 -13.43 0.78 -0.80
CA SER A 184 -13.41 -0.38 -1.68
C SER A 184 -12.21 -1.29 -1.38
N ARG A 185 -11.03 -0.68 -1.17
CA ARG A 185 -9.78 -1.38 -0.88
C ARG A 185 -8.76 -0.44 -0.23
N TYR A 186 -7.77 -1.05 0.39
CA TYR A 186 -6.52 -0.40 0.79
C TYR A 186 -5.40 -0.85 -0.15
N GLN A 187 -4.48 0.06 -0.44
CA GLN A 187 -3.28 -0.25 -1.19
C GLN A 187 -2.05 0.09 -0.34
N ILE A 188 -1.23 -0.92 -0.07
CA ILE A 188 0.08 -0.76 0.57
C ILE A 188 1.11 -0.75 -0.54
N SER A 189 1.88 0.33 -0.65
CA SER A 189 3.08 0.38 -1.47
C SER A 189 4.30 0.28 -0.57
N HIS A 190 5.35 -0.41 -1.00
CA HIS A 190 6.60 -0.42 -0.26
C HIS A 190 7.81 -0.44 -1.18
N SER A 191 8.89 0.14 -0.69
CA SER A 191 10.18 0.10 -1.33
C SER A 191 11.27 -0.16 -0.30
N VAL A 192 12.35 -0.80 -0.74
CA VAL A 192 13.49 -1.17 0.09
C VAL A 192 14.74 -0.51 -0.45
N LEU A 193 15.51 0.08 0.46
CA LEU A 193 16.89 0.47 0.23
C LEU A 193 17.78 -0.46 1.06
N ASP A 194 18.50 -1.35 0.37
CA ASP A 194 19.51 -2.18 1.02
C ASP A 194 20.72 -1.31 1.42
N LEU A 195 21.01 -1.23 2.72
CA LEU A 195 22.13 -0.42 3.20
C LEU A 195 23.48 -1.09 2.95
N ASN A 196 23.50 -2.36 2.51
CA ASN A 196 24.71 -3.05 2.05
C ASN A 196 25.02 -2.77 0.58
N ASP A 197 24.00 -2.42 -0.22
CA ASP A 197 24.12 -2.07 -1.63
C ASP A 197 23.27 -0.82 -1.93
N PRO A 198 23.76 0.38 -1.59
CA PRO A 198 23.00 1.62 -1.77
C PRO A 198 22.84 2.01 -3.24
N LEU A 199 23.48 1.30 -4.17
CA LEU A 199 23.32 1.51 -5.61
C LEU A 199 22.16 0.69 -6.19
N GLN A 200 21.54 -0.18 -5.38
CA GLN A 200 20.36 -0.92 -5.78
C GLN A 200 19.24 0.02 -6.23
N THR A 201 18.62 -0.31 -7.37
CA THR A 201 17.52 0.48 -7.91
C THR A 201 16.30 0.36 -7.00
N LYS A 202 15.77 1.50 -6.54
CA LYS A 202 14.52 1.56 -5.76
C LYS A 202 13.38 0.97 -6.59
N THR A 203 12.89 -0.20 -6.16
CA THR A 203 11.72 -0.86 -6.76
C THR A 203 10.55 -0.70 -5.82
N ILE A 204 9.41 -0.26 -6.35
CA ILE A 204 8.17 -0.13 -5.60
C ILE A 204 7.31 -1.36 -5.88
N GLN A 205 6.92 -2.05 -4.82
CA GLN A 205 5.94 -3.13 -4.85
C GLN A 205 4.62 -2.63 -4.28
N SER A 206 3.51 -3.20 -4.71
CA SER A 206 2.17 -2.83 -4.24
C SER A 206 1.33 -4.05 -3.92
N ILE A 207 0.56 -3.95 -2.85
CA ILE A 207 -0.33 -4.99 -2.33
C ILE A 207 -1.70 -4.35 -2.19
N ASN A 208 -2.72 -4.98 -2.76
CA ASN A 208 -4.10 -4.56 -2.59
C ASN A 208 -4.75 -5.43 -1.52
N LEU A 209 -5.43 -4.79 -0.57
CA LEU A 209 -6.16 -5.42 0.51
C LEU A 209 -7.63 -5.03 0.43
N ASP A 210 -8.51 -5.95 0.75
CA ASP A 210 -9.94 -5.66 0.85
C ASP A 210 -10.23 -4.68 1.99
N SER A 211 -11.37 -4.00 1.91
CA SER A 211 -11.74 -2.93 2.85
C SER A 211 -11.99 -3.36 4.30
N HIS A 212 -12.11 -4.66 4.58
CA HIS A 212 -12.32 -5.17 5.93
C HIS A 212 -11.01 -5.35 6.73
N TYR A 213 -9.85 -5.24 6.07
CA TYR A 213 -8.55 -5.30 6.74
C TYR A 213 -8.23 -3.97 7.44
N SER A 214 -7.69 -4.07 8.65
CA SER A 214 -7.18 -2.95 9.45
C SER A 214 -5.71 -3.13 9.87
N ASN A 215 -5.10 -4.24 9.45
CA ASN A 215 -3.71 -4.55 9.72
C ASN A 215 -3.13 -5.44 8.61
N TYR A 216 -1.80 -5.42 8.51
CA TYR A 216 -1.04 -6.27 7.61
C TYR A 216 0.39 -6.45 8.15
N ILE A 217 1.00 -7.61 7.90
CA ILE A 217 2.40 -7.85 8.24
C ILE A 217 3.16 -8.10 6.94
N LEU A 218 4.14 -7.25 6.67
CA LEU A 218 5.13 -7.52 5.62
C LEU A 218 6.20 -8.43 6.20
N ASP A 219 6.18 -9.69 5.79
CA ASP A 219 7.13 -10.71 6.20
C ASP A 219 8.42 -10.69 5.35
N ASN A 220 9.36 -11.59 5.68
CA ASN A 220 10.61 -11.81 4.93
C ASN A 220 11.38 -10.51 4.61
N VAL A 221 11.36 -9.57 5.54
CA VAL A 221 12.03 -8.28 5.38
C VAL A 221 13.53 -8.45 5.41
N LYS A 222 14.21 -7.71 4.53
CA LYS A 222 15.66 -7.75 4.42
C LYS A 222 16.29 -7.02 5.60
N HIS A 223 17.18 -7.69 6.30
CA HIS A 223 17.94 -7.07 7.38
C HIS A 223 18.91 -6.00 6.86
N ASN A 224 19.27 -5.06 7.74
CA ASN A 224 20.12 -3.92 7.39
C ASN A 224 19.59 -3.11 6.19
N SER A 225 18.28 -2.87 6.16
CA SER A 225 17.62 -2.17 5.07
C SER A 225 16.71 -1.08 5.61
N LEU A 226 16.50 -0.02 4.83
CA LEU A 226 15.51 1.00 5.11
C LEU A 226 14.30 0.75 4.22
N TYR A 227 13.16 0.48 4.84
CA TYR A 227 11.88 0.34 4.15
C TYR A 227 11.14 1.67 4.18
N GLU A 228 10.56 2.06 3.05
CA GLU A 228 9.51 3.08 3.00
C GLU A 228 8.22 2.36 2.66
N VAL A 229 7.28 2.33 3.60
CA VAL A 229 5.96 1.73 3.46
C VAL A 229 4.92 2.85 3.43
N CYS A 230 4.01 2.80 2.47
CA CYS A 230 2.97 3.79 2.31
C CYS A 230 1.62 3.12 2.17
N MET A 231 0.60 3.80 2.66
CA MET A 231 -0.79 3.34 2.66
C MET A 231 -1.68 4.36 1.98
N THR A 232 -2.59 3.84 1.15
CA THR A 232 -3.62 4.63 0.48
C THR A 232 -4.98 3.93 0.60
N ALA A 233 -6.02 4.69 0.98
CA ALA A 233 -7.39 4.21 0.96
C ALA A 233 -8.08 4.59 -0.35
N VAL A 234 -8.84 3.65 -0.93
CA VAL A 234 -9.55 3.87 -2.18
C VAL A 234 -11.05 3.67 -1.95
N ALA A 235 -11.83 4.73 -2.08
CA ALA A 235 -13.29 4.69 -1.96
C ALA A 235 -13.98 4.21 -3.25
N VAL A 236 -15.20 3.69 -3.12
CA VAL A 236 -16.02 3.27 -4.25
C VAL A 236 -16.41 4.48 -5.11
N GLY A 237 -16.11 4.43 -6.41
CA GLY A 237 -16.46 5.48 -7.35
C GLY A 237 -15.57 6.73 -7.27
N GLU A 238 -14.48 6.66 -6.52
CA GLU A 238 -13.58 7.80 -6.26
C GLU A 238 -12.15 7.55 -6.72
N GLU A 239 -11.39 8.64 -6.80
CA GLU A 239 -9.94 8.61 -6.86
C GLU A 239 -9.35 8.24 -5.49
N SER A 240 -8.12 7.72 -5.48
CA SER A 240 -7.43 7.34 -4.26
C SER A 240 -7.25 8.54 -3.33
N GLY A 241 -7.43 8.32 -2.02
CA GLY A 241 -7.09 9.30 -0.99
C GLY A 241 -5.58 9.62 -0.97
N PRO A 242 -5.14 10.57 -0.15
CA PRO A 242 -3.72 10.89 -0.03
C PRO A 242 -2.96 9.71 0.57
N GLU A 243 -1.77 9.46 0.02
CA GLU A 243 -0.86 8.42 0.49
C GLU A 243 -0.18 8.85 1.81
N THR A 244 -0.12 7.93 2.78
CA THR A 244 0.56 8.15 4.06
C THR A 244 1.73 7.19 4.22
N CYS A 245 2.95 7.73 4.32
CA CYS A 245 4.19 6.96 4.34
C CYS A 245 4.86 6.92 5.72
N LYS A 246 5.57 5.83 6.00
CA LYS A 246 6.48 5.63 7.14
C LYS A 246 7.78 5.01 6.67
N SER A 247 8.89 5.50 7.20
CA SER A 247 10.21 4.90 6.98
C SER A 247 10.60 4.04 8.18
N ILE A 248 10.92 2.79 7.94
CA ILE A 248 11.24 1.78 8.97
C ILE A 248 12.64 1.24 8.72
N LEU A 249 13.54 1.44 9.69
CA LEU A 249 14.87 0.89 9.65
C LEU A 249 14.84 -0.55 10.20
N ILE A 250 15.25 -1.50 9.37
CA ILE A 250 15.40 -2.90 9.77
C ILE A 250 16.85 -3.09 10.24
N PRO A 251 17.07 -3.43 11.52
CA PRO A 251 18.41 -3.63 12.04
C PRO A 251 19.09 -4.82 11.36
N LYS A 252 20.42 -4.85 11.49
CA LYS A 252 21.22 -6.04 11.15
C LYS A 252 20.74 -7.24 11.99
N LEU A 253 20.65 -8.42 11.35
CA LEU A 253 20.24 -9.65 12.04
C LEU A 253 21.25 -10.02 13.13
N GLY A 254 20.87 -9.97 14.40
CA GLY A 254 21.69 -10.45 15.51
C GLY A 254 21.22 -11.81 16.02
N VAL A 255 21.90 -12.33 17.05
CA VAL A 255 21.39 -13.48 17.82
C VAL A 255 20.54 -12.99 19.00
N GLU A 256 19.55 -13.80 19.40
CA GLU A 256 18.69 -13.54 20.54
C GLU A 256 19.16 -14.30 21.79
N GLN A 257 18.86 -13.78 22.98
CA GLN A 257 19.13 -14.44 24.28
C GLN A 257 20.56 -15.00 24.41
N LEU A 258 21.56 -14.18 24.09
CA LEU A 258 22.96 -14.55 24.22
C LEU A 258 23.34 -14.67 25.71
N GLU A 259 23.71 -15.87 26.12
CA GLU A 259 24.17 -16.22 27.46
C GLU A 259 25.59 -16.79 27.43
N ALA A 260 26.35 -16.54 28.49
CA ALA A 260 27.62 -17.17 28.75
C ALA A 260 27.60 -17.81 30.15
N LYS A 261 28.09 -19.04 30.28
CA LYS A 261 28.16 -19.80 31.53
C LYS A 261 29.51 -20.49 31.65
N ILE A 262 30.07 -20.51 32.86
CA ILE A 262 31.30 -21.27 33.15
C ILE A 262 30.94 -22.76 33.23
N GLU A 263 31.70 -23.59 32.52
CA GLU A 263 31.65 -25.05 32.68
C GLU A 263 32.71 -25.54 33.67
N ALA A 264 32.47 -26.71 34.28
CA ALA A 264 33.29 -27.27 35.35
C ALA A 264 34.78 -27.43 35.00
N ASP A 265 35.08 -27.53 33.70
CA ASP A 265 36.42 -27.82 33.16
C ASP A 265 37.18 -26.52 32.78
N GLN A 266 36.86 -25.40 33.44
CA GLN A 266 37.40 -24.05 33.15
C GLN A 266 37.11 -23.52 31.74
N GLY A 267 36.06 -24.00 31.07
CA GLY A 267 35.58 -23.44 29.80
C GLY A 267 34.46 -22.42 29.99
N ILE A 268 34.18 -21.61 28.97
CA ILE A 268 32.97 -20.79 28.91
C ILE A 268 32.07 -21.31 27.80
N LYS A 269 30.89 -21.83 28.17
CA LYS A 269 29.84 -22.16 27.22
C LYS A 269 29.04 -20.92 26.89
N VAL A 270 29.02 -20.60 25.60
CA VAL A 270 28.23 -19.53 25.01
C VAL A 270 27.02 -20.17 24.33
N SER A 271 25.82 -19.64 24.59
CA SER A 271 24.58 -20.13 24.00
C SER A 271 23.69 -18.98 23.57
N TRP A 272 22.97 -19.14 22.48
CA TRP A 272 22.03 -18.16 21.95
C TRP A 272 20.80 -18.86 21.36
N HIS A 273 19.76 -18.10 21.08
CA HIS A 273 18.62 -18.56 20.30
C HIS A 273 18.85 -18.29 18.81
N LEU A 274 18.57 -19.31 18.00
CA LEU A 274 18.60 -19.19 16.55
C LEU A 274 17.55 -18.16 16.12
N PRO A 275 17.89 -17.23 15.21
CA PRO A 275 16.91 -16.37 14.57
C PRO A 275 15.81 -17.20 13.90
N LYS A 276 14.57 -16.70 13.91
CA LYS A 276 13.44 -17.38 13.25
C LYS A 276 13.62 -17.45 11.73
N THR A 277 14.29 -16.46 11.15
CA THR A 277 14.64 -16.39 9.74
C THR A 277 16.10 -16.78 9.55
N LEU A 278 16.32 -18.05 9.15
CA LEU A 278 17.66 -18.60 8.87
C LEU A 278 18.03 -18.57 7.39
N SER A 279 17.11 -18.20 6.50
CA SER A 279 17.28 -18.36 5.04
C SER A 279 18.52 -17.66 4.48
N ASP A 280 18.97 -16.59 5.12
CA ASP A 280 20.08 -15.76 4.65
C ASP A 280 21.35 -15.92 5.51
N LEU A 281 21.27 -16.70 6.60
CA LEU A 281 22.35 -16.86 7.58
C LEU A 281 23.32 -17.96 7.14
N ILE A 282 24.59 -17.60 6.90
CA ILE A 282 25.63 -18.56 6.51
C ILE A 282 26.27 -19.21 7.72
N HIS A 283 26.76 -18.40 8.67
CA HIS A 283 27.49 -18.85 9.84
C HIS A 283 27.51 -17.77 10.92
N TYR A 284 27.99 -18.15 12.09
CA TYR A 284 28.30 -17.23 13.17
C TYR A 284 29.82 -17.08 13.31
N ASP A 285 30.27 -15.85 13.56
CA ASP A 285 31.60 -15.60 14.08
C ASP A 285 31.49 -15.23 15.56
N ILE A 286 32.22 -15.91 16.43
CA ILE A 286 32.25 -15.66 17.87
C ILE A 286 33.59 -15.04 18.20
N SER A 287 33.59 -13.78 18.64
CA SER A 287 34.77 -13.13 19.19
C SER A 287 34.74 -13.16 20.70
N TYR A 288 35.86 -13.46 21.35
CA TYR A 288 36.00 -13.20 22.78
C TYR A 288 37.26 -12.40 23.08
N THR A 289 37.12 -11.43 23.98
CA THR A 289 38.16 -10.48 24.36
C THR A 289 38.26 -10.47 25.87
N GLN A 290 39.46 -10.74 26.41
CA GLN A 290 39.71 -10.58 27.84
C GLN A 290 39.77 -9.08 28.15
N LYS A 291 38.92 -8.60 29.06
CA LYS A 291 38.98 -7.23 29.58
C LYS A 291 40.11 -7.16 30.62
N ASP A 292 41.05 -6.25 30.42
CA ASP A 292 42.13 -6.01 31.40
C ASP A 292 41.58 -5.39 32.68
N LEU A 293 41.99 -5.92 33.82
CA LEU A 293 41.72 -5.36 35.16
C LEU A 293 42.68 -4.20 35.53
N GLY A 294 43.53 -3.73 34.60
CA GLY A 294 44.47 -2.64 34.85
C GLY A 294 44.92 -1.90 33.59
N ASN A 295 45.14 -0.58 33.74
CA ASN A 295 45.53 0.42 32.73
C ASN A 295 46.61 -0.04 31.71
N SER A 296 46.22 -0.79 30.69
CA SER A 296 47.09 -1.09 29.55
C SER A 296 46.32 -0.87 28.26
N ASP A 297 46.72 0.15 27.49
CA ASP A 297 46.15 0.53 26.18
C ASP A 297 46.51 -0.45 25.05
N GLN A 298 46.78 -1.73 25.34
CA GLN A 298 47.00 -2.73 24.30
C GLN A 298 45.73 -3.54 24.04
N PRO A 299 45.24 -3.63 22.78
CA PRO A 299 44.10 -4.46 22.46
C PRO A 299 44.44 -5.93 22.72
N LYS A 300 43.87 -6.48 23.81
CA LYS A 300 43.99 -7.90 24.18
C LYS A 300 43.38 -8.80 23.11
N THR A 301 44.07 -9.92 22.86
CA THR A 301 43.82 -10.90 21.80
C THR A 301 42.33 -11.17 21.57
N VAL A 302 41.82 -10.75 20.41
CA VAL A 302 40.51 -11.15 19.90
C VAL A 302 40.71 -12.49 19.20
N LYS A 303 40.27 -13.59 19.80
CA LYS A 303 40.15 -14.86 19.07
C LYS A 303 38.76 -14.91 18.45
N ILE A 304 38.69 -15.33 17.19
CA ILE A 304 37.45 -15.46 16.43
C ILE A 304 37.26 -16.93 16.07
N PHE A 305 36.09 -17.48 16.37
CA PHE A 305 35.70 -18.83 15.97
C PHE A 305 34.53 -18.78 15.02
N ARG A 306 34.63 -19.52 13.93
CA ARG A 306 33.52 -19.72 12.99
C ARG A 306 32.70 -20.93 13.44
N VAL A 307 31.39 -20.74 13.52
CA VAL A 307 30.41 -21.75 13.92
C VAL A 307 29.32 -21.82 12.85
N GLU A 308 28.93 -23.03 12.42
CA GLU A 308 27.90 -23.17 11.37
C GLU A 308 26.55 -22.62 11.84
N SER A 309 25.72 -22.17 10.90
CA SER A 309 24.43 -21.51 11.17
C SER A 309 23.40 -22.38 11.90
N SER A 310 23.57 -23.71 11.89
CA SER A 310 22.70 -24.67 12.58
C SER A 310 22.99 -24.81 14.08
N TYR A 311 24.15 -24.34 14.55
CA TYR A 311 24.51 -24.41 15.97
C TYR A 311 24.02 -23.19 16.72
N SER A 312 23.63 -23.41 17.97
CA SER A 312 23.17 -22.38 18.90
C SER A 312 24.05 -22.27 20.15
N THR A 313 25.17 -23.01 20.18
CA THR A 313 26.08 -23.06 21.32
C THR A 313 27.53 -23.28 20.88
N HIS A 314 28.49 -22.74 21.61
CA HIS A 314 29.91 -23.00 21.44
C HIS A 314 30.64 -22.95 22.78
N VAL A 315 31.70 -23.76 22.96
CA VAL A 315 32.50 -23.77 24.20
C VAL A 315 33.85 -23.14 23.91
N LEU A 316 34.16 -22.06 24.62
CA LEU A 316 35.46 -21.40 24.62
C LEU A 316 36.37 -22.13 25.62
N SER A 317 37.41 -22.79 25.11
CA SER A 317 38.46 -23.42 25.91
C SER A 317 39.61 -22.46 26.20
N ASP A 318 40.48 -22.83 27.14
CA ASP A 318 41.70 -22.09 27.51
C ASP A 318 41.44 -20.64 27.97
N VAL A 319 40.36 -20.43 28.74
CA VAL A 319 40.13 -19.14 29.39
C VAL A 319 40.94 -19.06 30.67
N GLN A 320 41.52 -17.89 30.94
CA GLN A 320 42.30 -17.65 32.14
C GLN A 320 41.35 -17.49 33.33
N PRO A 321 41.68 -18.05 34.50
CA PRO A 321 40.93 -17.79 35.73
C PRO A 321 41.06 -16.32 36.14
N ASN A 322 40.17 -15.87 37.05
CA ASN A 322 40.16 -14.52 37.61
C ASN A 322 40.24 -13.40 36.53
N SER A 323 39.53 -13.60 35.43
CA SER A 323 39.55 -12.74 34.26
C SER A 323 38.14 -12.42 33.80
N SER A 324 37.94 -11.16 33.38
CA SER A 324 36.69 -10.72 32.76
C SER A 324 36.78 -10.88 31.24
N TYR A 325 35.71 -11.34 30.62
CA TYR A 325 35.62 -11.55 29.18
C TYR A 325 34.39 -10.84 28.61
N GLU A 326 34.57 -10.19 27.47
CA GLU A 326 33.49 -9.80 26.59
C GLU A 326 33.42 -10.80 25.43
N ILE A 327 32.23 -11.34 25.22
CA ILE A 327 31.96 -12.35 24.20
C ILE A 327 30.91 -11.77 23.28
N CYS A 328 31.19 -11.74 21.99
CA CYS A 328 30.28 -11.25 20.98
C CYS A 328 30.05 -12.30 19.90
N VAL A 329 28.80 -12.47 19.50
CA VAL A 329 28.39 -13.31 18.40
C VAL A 329 27.93 -12.42 17.25
N PHE A 330 28.51 -12.64 16.09
CA PHE A 330 28.17 -12.00 14.83
C PHE A 330 27.43 -13.00 13.96
N ALA A 331 26.18 -12.71 13.63
CA ALA A 331 25.47 -13.46 12.60
C ALA A 331 25.94 -12.96 11.23
N LEU A 332 26.45 -13.83 10.36
CA LEU A 332 26.94 -13.43 9.04
C LEU A 332 26.00 -13.91 7.93
N LEU A 333 25.65 -12.96 7.06
CA LEU A 333 24.71 -13.12 5.97
C LEU A 333 25.47 -13.14 4.63
N GLU A 334 24.91 -13.78 3.60
CA GLU A 334 25.60 -13.98 2.30
C GLU A 334 26.15 -12.70 1.67
N ASN A 335 25.45 -11.58 1.84
CA ASN A 335 25.80 -10.31 1.22
C ASN A 335 26.03 -9.18 2.24
N SER A 336 26.18 -9.50 3.53
CA SER A 336 26.42 -8.46 4.56
C SER A 336 27.03 -8.96 5.86
N SER A 337 27.72 -8.05 6.56
CA SER A 337 28.02 -8.26 7.98
C SER A 337 26.74 -8.10 8.79
N GLY A 338 26.22 -9.19 9.35
CA GLY A 338 25.05 -9.10 10.22
C GLY A 338 25.39 -8.51 11.59
N GLY A 339 24.43 -8.62 12.49
CA GLY A 339 24.39 -7.94 13.77
C GLY A 339 25.35 -8.56 14.78
N LYS A 340 25.87 -7.70 15.65
CA LYS A 340 26.75 -8.04 16.77
C LYS A 340 25.92 -8.04 18.06
N THR A 341 25.81 -9.19 18.73
CA THR A 341 25.25 -9.30 20.08
C THR A 341 26.38 -9.65 21.04
N CYS A 342 26.49 -8.97 22.18
CA CYS A 342 27.55 -9.23 23.16
C CYS A 342 27.01 -9.50 24.56
N THR A 343 27.77 -10.28 25.32
CA THR A 343 27.60 -10.50 26.76
C THR A 343 28.96 -10.42 27.45
N SER A 344 28.97 -10.33 28.77
CA SER A 344 30.21 -10.33 29.57
C SER A 344 30.11 -11.35 30.69
N ILE A 345 31.24 -11.95 31.04
CA ILE A 345 31.34 -12.96 32.10
C ILE A 345 32.69 -12.87 32.80
N GLU A 346 32.71 -13.17 34.09
CA GLU A 346 33.92 -13.24 34.91
C GLU A 346 34.22 -14.68 35.27
N THR A 347 35.47 -15.11 35.09
CA THR A 347 35.92 -16.44 35.48
C THR A 347 36.34 -16.46 36.96
N PRO A 348 36.04 -17.54 37.69
CA PRO A 348 36.36 -17.64 39.11
C PRO A 348 37.87 -17.74 39.32
N ASN A 349 38.31 -17.37 40.52
CA ASN A 349 39.69 -17.53 40.95
C ASN A 349 40.00 -19.03 41.20
N GLU A 350 41.14 -19.52 40.74
CA GLU A 350 41.57 -20.94 40.89
C GLU A 350 41.76 -21.39 42.35
N SER A 351 41.68 -20.48 43.32
CA SER A 351 41.92 -20.78 44.73
C SER A 351 40.64 -20.99 45.52
N HIS A 352 40.13 -22.24 45.50
CA HIS A 352 39.67 -23.01 46.67
C HIS A 352 39.41 -24.47 46.25
N GLY A 353 40.40 -25.35 46.46
CA GLY A 353 40.25 -26.80 46.29
C GLY A 353 39.63 -27.52 47.49
N ARG A 354 39.43 -28.84 47.36
CA ARG A 354 39.87 -29.85 48.36
C ARG A 354 39.65 -31.29 47.90
N SER A 355 40.75 -32.03 47.87
CA SER A 355 40.96 -33.30 48.59
C SER A 355 39.88 -34.38 48.46
N PHE A 356 40.14 -35.38 47.62
CA PHE A 356 39.63 -36.73 47.87
C PHE A 356 40.30 -37.27 49.14
N VAL A 357 39.69 -36.99 50.30
CA VAL A 357 39.91 -37.80 51.51
C VAL A 357 39.18 -39.11 51.29
N GLY A 358 39.94 -40.19 51.12
CA GLY A 358 39.41 -41.54 51.14
C GLY A 358 38.72 -41.79 52.48
N ASN A 359 37.41 -42.05 52.43
CA ASN A 359 36.68 -42.56 53.58
C ASN A 359 36.64 -44.09 53.47
N LYS A 360 37.65 -44.75 54.04
CA LYS A 360 37.50 -46.12 54.55
C LYS A 360 36.66 -46.00 55.81
N GLY A 361 35.42 -46.49 55.77
CA GLY A 361 34.52 -46.53 56.93
C GLY A 361 33.68 -47.80 56.90
N ASN A 362 34.24 -48.85 57.51
CA ASN A 362 33.57 -50.02 58.07
C ASN A 362 32.04 -49.88 58.28
N TYR A 363 31.28 -50.79 57.66
CA TYR A 363 30.04 -51.29 58.25
C TYR A 363 30.32 -52.69 58.78
N GLY A 364 30.54 -52.77 60.10
CA GLY A 364 30.35 -53.98 60.88
C GLY A 364 28.94 -53.96 61.46
N GLN A 365 28.29 -55.11 61.37
CA GLN A 365 26.95 -55.45 61.87
C GLN A 365 26.72 -55.07 63.35
N PHE A 366 25.48 -54.73 63.71
CA PHE A 366 24.84 -55.23 64.93
C PHE A 366 23.32 -55.34 64.73
N LEU A 367 22.79 -56.41 65.32
CA LEU A 367 21.41 -56.88 65.37
C LEU A 367 20.49 -55.95 66.19
N ASP A 368 19.23 -55.84 65.78
CA ASP A 368 18.07 -56.46 66.44
C ASP A 368 16.89 -56.60 65.45
#